data_AF-A0A7X8U7H4-F1
#
_entry.id   AF-A0A7X8U7H4-F1
#
_cell.length_a   1.000
_cell.length_b   1.000
_cell.length_c   1.000
_cell.angle_alpha   90.00
_cell.angle_beta   90.00
_cell.angle_gamma   90.00
#
_symmetry.space_group_name_H-M   'P 1'
#
loop_
_entity.id
_entity.type
_entity.pdbx_description
1 polymer ?
#
loop_
_entity_poly.entity_id
_entity_poly.type
_entity_poly.pdbx_seq_one_letter_code
_entity_poly.pdbx_strand_id
1 'polypeptide(L)'
;MAYKLRIPGLLAVLMLFLFFFARPFLSEPTLARTEDNRNELEEQIFQDAVASFAFYTDLIEDVQYRRDSIYPVVLKAATLEEAVKWLSQGFREDLARSVACCYLAWDENLDQLVLLPQDSIPVLTMHDKATTAITMRNDRQARLECLYSNCYAPGDRYRYIIEVEKIEGRWKVYELALEETVPGQF
;
A
#
# COMPACT_ATOMS: atom_id res chain seq x y z
N MET A 1 -8.96 31.77 81.85
CA MET A 1 -9.38 32.40 80.57
C MET A 1 -9.31 31.34 79.48
N ALA A 2 -10.45 30.81 79.05
CA ALA A 2 -10.52 29.74 78.05
C ALA A 2 -10.98 30.35 76.71
N TYR A 3 -10.15 30.23 75.68
CA TYR A 3 -10.44 30.75 74.35
C TYR A 3 -11.46 29.84 73.66
N LYS A 4 -12.68 30.35 73.41
CA LYS A 4 -13.68 29.70 72.56
C LYS A 4 -13.23 29.82 71.10
N LEU A 5 -12.61 28.77 70.57
CA LEU A 5 -12.31 28.65 69.15
C LEU A 5 -13.63 28.40 68.39
N ARG A 6 -14.10 29.36 67.58
CA ARG A 6 -15.23 29.17 66.66
C ARG A 6 -14.71 28.42 65.43
N ILE A 7 -15.10 27.15 65.30
CA ILE A 7 -14.63 26.17 64.30
C ILE A 7 -15.41 26.15 62.94
N PRO A 8 -16.41 27.00 62.60
CA PRO A 8 -17.13 26.80 61.34
C PRO A 8 -16.34 27.23 60.08
N GLY A 9 -15.36 28.15 60.22
CA GLY A 9 -14.62 28.69 59.07
C GLY A 9 -13.51 27.77 58.53
N LEU A 10 -12.82 27.03 59.42
CA LEU A 10 -11.67 26.20 59.04
C LEU A 10 -12.10 24.95 58.25
N LEU A 11 -13.25 24.37 58.62
CA LEU A 11 -13.85 23.21 57.95
C LEU A 11 -14.31 23.55 56.52
N ALA A 12 -14.83 24.76 56.30
CA ALA A 12 -15.26 25.21 54.98
C ALA A 12 -14.06 25.40 54.02
N VAL A 13 -12.94 25.93 54.50
CA VAL A 13 -11.72 26.11 53.68
C VAL A 13 -11.08 24.77 53.33
N LEU A 14 -11.09 23.80 54.25
CA LEU A 14 -10.49 22.47 54.03
C LEU A 14 -11.30 21.63 53.03
N MET A 15 -12.64 21.74 53.05
CA MET A 15 -13.52 21.13 52.06
C MET A 15 -13.35 21.73 50.65
N LEU A 16 -13.11 23.04 50.55
CA LEU A 16 -12.89 23.71 49.26
C LEU A 16 -11.55 23.32 48.61
N PHE A 17 -10.52 23.07 49.43
CA PHE A 17 -9.20 22.61 48.96
C PHE A 17 -9.24 21.16 48.44
N LEU A 18 -9.99 20.27 49.09
CA LEU A 18 -10.18 18.90 48.61
C LEU A 18 -10.95 18.84 47.28
N PHE A 19 -11.88 19.76 47.04
CA PHE A 19 -12.61 19.84 45.77
C PHE A 19 -11.77 20.35 44.59
N PHE A 20 -10.74 21.18 44.86
CA PHE A 20 -9.83 21.65 43.82
C PHE A 20 -8.73 20.64 43.47
N PHE A 21 -8.27 19.83 44.42
CA PHE A 21 -7.26 18.80 44.18
C PHE A 21 -7.83 17.44 43.74
N ALA A 22 -9.10 17.15 44.05
CA ALA A 22 -9.77 15.93 43.61
C ALA A 22 -10.57 16.12 42.31
N ARG A 23 -10.15 17.01 41.40
CA ARG A 23 -10.63 16.90 40.02
C ARG A 23 -10.00 15.63 39.44
N PRO A 24 -10.79 14.58 39.12
CA PRO A 24 -10.25 13.52 38.32
C PRO A 24 -9.82 14.19 37.03
N PHE A 25 -8.53 14.06 36.72
CA PHE A 25 -8.06 14.18 35.35
C PHE A 25 -8.96 13.20 34.57
N LEU A 26 -9.96 13.73 33.85
CA LEU A 26 -10.61 12.97 32.79
C LEU A 26 -9.51 12.80 31.75
N SER A 27 -8.73 11.74 31.89
CA SER A 27 -7.82 11.27 30.87
C SER A 27 -8.68 10.88 29.68
N GLU A 28 -8.68 11.71 28.64
CA GLU A 28 -9.23 11.36 27.33
C GLU A 28 -8.57 10.05 26.86
N PRO A 29 -9.35 8.97 26.62
CA PRO A 29 -8.79 7.75 26.07
C PRO A 29 -8.70 7.90 24.55
N THR A 30 -7.69 8.62 24.04
CA THR A 30 -7.64 8.95 22.61
C THR A 30 -6.21 8.90 22.03
N LEU A 31 -5.54 7.75 22.12
CA LEU A 31 -4.29 7.51 21.37
C LEU A 31 -4.19 6.05 20.88
N ALA A 32 -4.47 5.06 21.74
CA ALA A 32 -4.34 3.65 21.38
C ALA A 32 -5.28 3.19 20.24
N ARG A 33 -6.53 3.68 20.20
CA ARG A 33 -7.51 3.26 19.18
C ARG A 33 -7.21 3.84 17.79
N THR A 34 -6.58 5.00 17.72
CA THR A 34 -6.23 5.68 16.46
C THR A 34 -4.99 5.09 15.81
N GLU A 35 -4.00 4.64 16.59
CA GLU A 35 -2.81 3.96 16.07
C GLU A 35 -3.13 2.53 15.59
N ASP A 36 -3.98 1.80 16.31
CA ASP A 36 -4.40 0.44 15.94
C ASP A 36 -5.12 0.42 14.59
N ASN A 37 -6.13 1.28 14.43
CA ASN A 37 -6.86 1.43 13.17
C ASN A 37 -5.96 1.86 11.99
N ARG A 38 -4.93 2.68 12.26
CA ARG A 38 -4.00 3.12 11.22
C ARG A 38 -3.09 1.97 10.77
N ASN A 39 -2.55 1.21 11.72
CA ASN A 39 -1.71 0.05 11.42
C ASN A 39 -2.50 -1.01 10.65
N GLU A 40 -3.75 -1.28 11.03
CA GLU A 40 -4.63 -2.20 10.29
C GLU A 40 -4.89 -1.72 8.86
N LEU A 41 -5.12 -0.41 8.67
CA LEU A 41 -5.33 0.17 7.35
C LEU A 41 -4.06 0.08 6.47
N GLU A 42 -2.90 0.43 7.01
CA GLU A 42 -1.61 0.32 6.31
C GLU A 42 -1.28 -1.14 5.97
N GLU A 43 -1.64 -2.08 6.85
CA GLU A 43 -1.52 -3.52 6.57
C GLU A 43 -2.43 -3.95 5.43
N GLN A 44 -3.71 -3.54 5.45
CA GLN A 44 -4.65 -3.83 4.37
C GLN A 44 -4.16 -3.26 3.03
N ILE A 45 -3.71 -1.99 3.01
CA ILE A 45 -3.20 -1.33 1.80
C ILE A 45 -2.03 -2.12 1.22
N PHE A 46 -1.08 -2.52 2.07
CA PHE A 46 0.08 -3.27 1.64
C PHE A 46 -0.30 -4.64 1.07
N GLN A 47 -1.16 -5.39 1.77
CA GLN A 47 -1.61 -6.72 1.33
C GLN A 47 -2.38 -6.65 0.01
N ASP A 48 -3.28 -5.67 -0.16
CA ASP A 48 -4.02 -5.46 -1.40
C ASP A 48 -3.08 -5.07 -2.55
N ALA A 49 -2.06 -4.25 -2.29
CA ALA A 49 -1.05 -3.91 -3.28
C ALA A 49 -0.23 -5.14 -3.72
N VAL A 50 0.26 -5.96 -2.77
CA VAL A 50 0.95 -7.23 -3.09
C VAL A 50 0.04 -8.17 -3.88
N ALA A 51 -1.22 -8.31 -3.48
CA ALA A 51 -2.19 -9.11 -4.21
C ALA A 51 -2.45 -8.57 -5.64
N SER A 52 -2.34 -7.26 -5.84
CA SER A 52 -2.44 -6.65 -7.16
C SER A 52 -1.31 -7.11 -8.09
N PHE A 53 -0.08 -7.14 -7.58
CA PHE A 53 1.08 -7.67 -8.32
C PHE A 53 0.98 -9.17 -8.58
N ALA A 54 0.34 -9.95 -7.72
CA ALA A 54 0.10 -11.38 -7.98
C ALA A 54 -0.72 -11.60 -9.26
N PHE A 55 -1.73 -10.76 -9.56
CA PHE A 55 -2.45 -10.86 -10.84
C PHE A 55 -1.56 -10.59 -12.05
N TYR A 56 -0.60 -9.67 -11.93
CA TYR A 56 0.39 -9.40 -12.98
C TYR A 56 1.34 -10.58 -13.15
N THR A 57 1.96 -11.06 -12.08
CA THR A 57 2.88 -12.19 -12.10
C THR A 57 2.21 -13.44 -12.68
N ASP A 58 1.00 -13.78 -12.22
CA ASP A 58 0.24 -14.92 -12.73
C ASP A 58 -0.05 -14.82 -14.24
N LEU A 59 -0.26 -13.61 -14.76
CA LEU A 59 -0.54 -13.40 -16.19
C LEU A 59 0.68 -13.67 -17.06
N ILE A 60 1.87 -13.24 -16.60
CA ILE A 60 3.10 -13.30 -17.40
C ILE A 60 3.94 -14.56 -17.15
N GLU A 61 3.75 -15.24 -16.02
CA GLU A 61 4.47 -16.49 -15.71
C GLU A 61 3.71 -17.74 -16.12
N ASP A 62 2.37 -17.72 -16.10
CA ASP A 62 1.53 -18.84 -16.53
C ASP A 62 1.39 -18.86 -18.06
N VAL A 63 2.49 -19.29 -18.71
CA VAL A 63 2.64 -19.28 -20.16
C VAL A 63 3.05 -20.65 -20.71
N GLN A 64 2.70 -20.89 -21.97
CA GLN A 64 3.07 -22.09 -22.70
C GLN A 64 4.07 -21.78 -23.81
N TYR A 65 5.24 -22.43 -23.73
CA TYR A 65 6.21 -22.43 -24.82
C TYR A 65 5.78 -23.43 -25.90
N ARG A 66 5.73 -22.96 -27.15
CA ARG A 66 5.42 -23.79 -28.31
C ARG A 66 6.56 -23.77 -29.32
N ARG A 67 6.68 -24.83 -30.12
CA ARG A 67 7.76 -24.95 -31.13
C ARG A 67 7.51 -24.09 -32.38
N ASP A 68 6.25 -23.76 -32.62
CA ASP A 68 5.78 -22.98 -33.76
C ASP A 68 5.70 -21.47 -33.47
N SER A 69 6.16 -21.04 -32.28
CA SER A 69 6.19 -19.64 -31.86
C SER A 69 7.53 -19.25 -31.28
N ILE A 70 7.95 -18.02 -31.53
CA ILE A 70 9.09 -17.41 -30.82
C ILE A 70 8.68 -16.81 -29.46
N TYR A 71 7.39 -16.52 -29.29
CA TYR A 71 6.83 -15.93 -28.08
C TYR A 71 5.98 -16.95 -27.33
N PRO A 72 6.08 -17.03 -26.00
CA PRO A 72 5.24 -17.94 -25.23
C PRO A 72 3.77 -17.45 -25.23
N VAL A 73 2.85 -18.41 -25.28
CA VAL A 73 1.40 -18.15 -25.30
C VAL A 73 0.90 -17.92 -23.88
N VAL A 74 0.10 -16.88 -23.68
CA VAL A 74 -0.53 -16.56 -22.39
C VAL A 74 -1.68 -17.54 -22.11
N LEU A 75 -1.73 -18.10 -20.90
CA LEU A 75 -2.79 -19.06 -20.52
C LEU A 75 -3.93 -18.44 -19.72
N LYS A 76 -3.70 -17.33 -19.02
CA LYS A 76 -4.71 -16.65 -18.18
C LYS A 76 -5.77 -15.87 -18.97
N ALA A 77 -5.52 -15.57 -20.24
CA ALA A 77 -6.40 -14.78 -21.08
C ALA A 77 -6.28 -15.21 -22.53
N ALA A 78 -7.41 -15.37 -23.21
CA ALA A 78 -7.45 -15.67 -24.64
C ALA A 78 -7.38 -14.42 -25.50
N THR A 79 -7.75 -13.26 -24.97
CA THR A 79 -7.78 -11.98 -25.70
C THR A 79 -7.14 -10.86 -24.88
N LEU A 80 -6.79 -9.76 -25.54
CA LEU A 80 -6.29 -8.58 -24.85
C LEU A 80 -7.34 -8.04 -23.85
N GLU A 81 -8.61 -8.01 -24.23
CA GLU A 81 -9.71 -7.61 -23.34
C GLU A 81 -9.82 -8.48 -22.09
N GLU A 82 -9.65 -9.80 -22.24
CA GLU A 82 -9.61 -10.73 -21.10
C GLU A 82 -8.40 -10.49 -20.21
N ALA A 83 -7.23 -10.18 -20.79
CA ALA A 83 -6.03 -9.85 -20.02
C ALA A 83 -6.20 -8.54 -19.24
N VAL A 84 -6.78 -7.52 -19.86
CA VAL A 84 -7.13 -6.26 -19.18
C VAL A 84 -8.11 -6.51 -18.04
N LYS A 85 -9.14 -7.32 -18.26
CA LYS A 85 -10.10 -7.70 -17.22
C LYS A 85 -9.43 -8.46 -16.07
N TRP A 86 -8.50 -9.37 -16.39
CA TRP A 86 -7.73 -10.12 -15.40
C TRP A 86 -6.91 -9.18 -14.51
N LEU A 87 -6.12 -8.29 -15.11
CA LEU A 87 -5.30 -7.31 -14.41
C LEU A 87 -6.15 -6.30 -13.63
N SER A 88 -7.33 -5.93 -14.14
CA SER A 88 -8.26 -5.00 -13.48
C SER A 88 -8.79 -5.49 -12.12
N GLN A 89 -8.49 -6.73 -11.74
CA GLN A 89 -8.74 -7.22 -10.38
C GLN A 89 -7.84 -6.56 -9.33
N GLY A 90 -6.61 -6.21 -9.70
CA GLY A 90 -5.62 -5.54 -8.84
C GLY A 90 -5.20 -4.14 -9.29
N PHE A 91 -5.32 -3.85 -10.58
CA PHE A 91 -4.95 -2.56 -11.14
C PHE A 91 -6.20 -1.75 -11.51
N ARG A 92 -6.09 -0.42 -11.54
CA ARG A 92 -7.08 0.44 -12.18
C ARG A 92 -7.12 0.12 -13.69
N GLU A 93 -8.29 0.21 -14.32
CA GLU A 93 -8.49 -0.31 -15.68
C GLU A 93 -7.54 0.32 -16.72
N ASP A 94 -7.24 1.61 -16.59
CA ASP A 94 -6.31 2.32 -17.47
C ASP A 94 -4.87 1.82 -17.34
N LEU A 95 -4.40 1.58 -16.10
CA LEU A 95 -3.10 0.98 -15.85
C LEU A 95 -3.08 -0.49 -16.28
N ALA A 96 -4.14 -1.26 -16.00
CA ALA A 96 -4.30 -2.65 -16.44
C ALA A 96 -4.18 -2.76 -17.96
N ARG A 97 -4.84 -1.86 -18.70
CA ARG A 97 -4.74 -1.75 -20.16
C ARG A 97 -3.33 -1.41 -20.61
N SER A 98 -2.69 -0.44 -19.97
CA SER A 98 -1.32 -0.04 -20.31
C SER A 98 -0.34 -1.20 -20.12
N VAL A 99 -0.42 -1.90 -18.98
CA VAL A 99 0.40 -3.10 -18.71
C VAL A 99 0.14 -4.21 -19.73
N ALA A 100 -1.13 -4.53 -20.02
CA ALA A 100 -1.47 -5.55 -21.01
C ALA A 100 -0.90 -5.21 -22.39
N CYS A 101 -1.04 -3.97 -22.85
CA CYS A 101 -0.52 -3.54 -24.15
C CYS A 101 1.02 -3.49 -24.22
N CYS A 102 1.71 -3.29 -23.10
CA CYS A 102 3.18 -3.31 -23.07
C CYS A 102 3.73 -4.73 -23.22
N TYR A 103 3.09 -5.71 -22.57
CA TYR A 103 3.63 -7.06 -22.49
C TYR A 103 2.98 -8.05 -23.46
N LEU A 104 1.77 -7.79 -23.97
CA LEU A 104 1.01 -8.77 -24.74
C LEU A 104 0.78 -8.32 -26.17
N ALA A 105 0.81 -9.29 -27.09
CA ALA A 105 0.47 -9.08 -28.49
C ALA A 105 -0.37 -10.23 -29.02
N TRP A 106 -1.16 -9.96 -30.04
CA TRP A 106 -1.87 -10.99 -30.79
C TRP A 106 -0.95 -11.58 -31.86
N ASP A 107 -0.79 -12.90 -31.88
CA ASP A 107 -0.10 -13.63 -32.95
C ASP A 107 -1.12 -14.20 -33.95
N GLU A 108 -1.18 -13.59 -35.13
CA GLU A 108 -2.12 -13.96 -36.21
C GLU A 108 -1.89 -15.38 -36.75
N ASN A 109 -0.68 -15.94 -36.64
CA ASN A 109 -0.41 -17.29 -37.14
C ASN A 109 -0.95 -18.35 -36.20
N LEU A 110 -0.98 -18.05 -34.91
CA LEU A 110 -1.42 -18.95 -33.86
C LEU A 110 -2.87 -18.71 -33.46
N ASP A 111 -3.44 -17.55 -33.81
CA ASP A 111 -4.76 -17.08 -33.34
C ASP A 111 -4.79 -17.02 -31.80
N GLN A 112 -3.70 -16.52 -31.20
CA GLN A 112 -3.50 -16.54 -29.75
C GLN A 112 -2.78 -15.29 -29.24
N LEU A 113 -3.03 -14.97 -27.96
CA LEU A 113 -2.32 -13.94 -27.24
C LEU A 113 -0.96 -14.46 -26.75
N VAL A 114 0.10 -13.72 -27.05
CA VAL A 114 1.49 -14.07 -26.71
C VAL A 114 2.14 -13.00 -25.85
N LEU A 115 3.12 -13.40 -25.05
CA LEU A 115 3.93 -12.52 -24.21
C LEU A 115 5.17 -12.04 -24.96
N LEU A 116 5.33 -10.72 -25.07
CA LEU A 116 6.49 -10.07 -25.63
C LEU A 116 7.63 -10.02 -24.59
N PRO A 117 8.88 -10.34 -24.97
CA PRO A 117 10.03 -10.19 -24.10
C PRO A 117 10.37 -8.70 -23.96
N GLN A 118 10.08 -8.14 -22.79
CA GLN A 118 10.43 -6.77 -22.42
C GLN A 118 10.92 -6.71 -20.96
N ASP A 119 11.53 -5.59 -20.60
CA ASP A 119 11.89 -5.32 -19.21
C ASP A 119 10.63 -5.32 -18.34
N SER A 120 10.66 -6.13 -17.28
CA SER A 120 9.54 -6.27 -16.35
C SER A 120 9.50 -5.09 -15.36
N ILE A 121 8.29 -4.74 -14.91
CA ILE A 121 8.14 -3.86 -13.74
C ILE A 121 8.62 -4.56 -12.45
N PRO A 122 9.15 -3.82 -11.46
CA PRO A 122 9.42 -4.36 -10.13
C PRO A 122 8.13 -4.89 -9.48
N VAL A 123 8.21 -6.08 -8.89
CA VAL A 123 7.09 -6.77 -8.25
C VAL A 123 7.16 -6.54 -6.75
N LEU A 124 6.12 -5.91 -6.18
CA LEU A 124 6.00 -5.77 -4.73
C LEU A 124 5.63 -7.12 -4.10
N THR A 125 6.40 -7.56 -3.11
CA THR A 125 6.19 -8.81 -2.40
C THR A 125 6.07 -8.60 -0.89
N MET A 126 5.70 -9.64 -0.15
CA MET A 126 5.67 -9.59 1.32
C MET A 126 7.05 -9.30 1.95
N HIS A 127 8.15 -9.59 1.24
CA HIS A 127 9.50 -9.31 1.75
C HIS A 127 9.81 -7.81 1.82
N ASP A 128 9.11 -7.00 1.02
CA ASP A 128 9.32 -5.56 0.93
C ASP A 128 8.64 -4.79 2.07
N LYS A 129 7.83 -5.47 2.91
CA LYS A 129 7.03 -4.80 3.96
C LYS A 129 7.89 -3.93 4.87
N ALA A 130 9.04 -4.44 5.30
CA ALA A 130 9.93 -3.75 6.24
C ALA A 130 10.62 -2.52 5.63
N THR A 131 10.70 -2.43 4.30
CA THR A 131 11.34 -1.35 3.55
C THR A 131 10.33 -0.45 2.83
N THR A 132 9.04 -0.67 3.07
CA THR A 132 7.95 0.09 2.43
C THR A 132 7.36 1.10 3.41
N ALA A 133 7.45 2.38 3.06
CA ALA A 133 6.72 3.44 3.74
C ALA A 133 5.35 3.63 3.09
N ILE A 134 4.30 3.80 3.89
CA ILE A 134 2.94 4.04 3.40
C ILE A 134 2.46 5.41 3.89
N THR A 135 2.05 6.25 2.95
CA THR A 135 1.53 7.59 3.24
C THR A 135 0.13 7.75 2.64
N MET A 136 -0.85 7.99 3.50
CA MET A 136 -2.21 8.34 3.06
C MET A 136 -2.20 9.72 2.39
N ARG A 137 -2.79 9.83 1.20
CA ARG A 137 -3.05 11.12 0.53
C ARG A 137 -4.41 11.67 0.89
N ASN A 138 -5.39 10.77 1.02
CA ASN A 138 -6.75 11.03 1.49
C ASN A 138 -7.42 9.69 1.85
N ASP A 139 -8.70 9.70 2.21
CA ASP A 139 -9.45 8.50 2.65
C ASP A 139 -9.55 7.39 1.59
N ARG A 140 -9.20 7.68 0.33
CA ARG A 140 -9.31 6.76 -0.80
C ARG A 140 -8.02 6.58 -1.59
N GLN A 141 -6.95 7.29 -1.25
CA GLN A 141 -5.68 7.21 -1.98
C GLN A 141 -4.51 7.13 -1.00
N ALA A 142 -3.57 6.25 -1.32
CA ALA A 142 -2.34 6.08 -0.56
C ALA A 142 -1.16 5.86 -1.50
N ARG A 143 0.02 6.21 -1.03
CA ARG A 143 1.30 6.01 -1.70
C ARG A 143 2.11 5.00 -0.90
N LEU A 144 2.64 3.99 -1.57
CA LEU A 144 3.66 3.10 -1.06
C LEU A 144 5.00 3.48 -1.69
N GLU A 145 6.03 3.62 -0.87
CA GLU A 145 7.41 3.91 -1.31
C GLU A 145 8.34 2.81 -0.83
N CYS A 146 8.85 2.02 -1.77
CA CYS A 146 9.79 0.93 -1.52
C CYS A 146 11.20 1.38 -1.92
N LEU A 147 12.17 1.17 -1.04
CA LEU A 147 13.57 1.49 -1.32
C LEU A 147 14.35 0.24 -1.69
N TYR A 148 14.94 0.26 -2.87
CA TYR A 148 15.84 -0.78 -3.38
C TYR A 148 17.27 -0.24 -3.42
N SER A 149 18.25 -1.10 -3.16
CA SER A 149 19.67 -0.74 -3.16
C SER A 149 20.51 -1.88 -3.74
N ASN A 150 21.54 -1.54 -4.50
CA ASN A 150 22.40 -2.50 -5.21
C ASN A 150 21.59 -3.45 -6.12
N CYS A 151 20.57 -2.94 -6.80
CA CYS A 151 19.63 -3.74 -7.59
C CYS A 151 20.02 -3.85 -9.07
N TYR A 152 20.65 -2.83 -9.65
CA TYR A 152 21.19 -2.86 -11.03
C TYR A 152 22.71 -2.73 -11.06
N ALA A 153 23.31 -1.96 -10.14
CA ALA A 153 24.75 -1.79 -9.99
C ALA A 153 25.14 -1.58 -8.51
N PRO A 154 26.36 -1.99 -8.10
CA PRO A 154 26.86 -1.69 -6.75
C PRO A 154 26.82 -0.18 -6.45
N GLY A 155 26.17 0.18 -5.34
CA GLY A 155 26.02 1.55 -4.86
C GLY A 155 24.77 2.27 -5.38
N ASP A 156 24.02 1.69 -6.30
CA ASP A 156 22.76 2.29 -6.77
C ASP A 156 21.67 2.25 -5.69
N ARG A 157 20.70 3.15 -5.84
CA ARG A 157 19.50 3.19 -5.01
C ARG A 157 18.32 3.64 -5.83
N TYR A 158 17.21 2.93 -5.71
CA TYR A 158 15.99 3.27 -6.40
C TYR A 158 14.83 3.37 -5.41
N ARG A 159 13.94 4.31 -5.70
CA ARG A 159 12.65 4.45 -5.03
C ARG A 159 11.58 4.00 -6.00
N TYR A 160 10.87 2.94 -5.62
CA TYR A 160 9.70 2.50 -6.33
C TYR A 160 8.46 3.06 -5.66
N ILE A 161 7.69 3.83 -6.42
CA ILE A 161 6.48 4.52 -5.98
C ILE A 161 5.29 3.77 -6.57
N ILE A 162 4.41 3.31 -5.68
CA ILE A 162 3.17 2.61 -6.03
C ILE A 162 2.01 3.43 -5.47
N GLU A 163 1.19 3.99 -6.35
CA GLU A 163 0.00 4.71 -5.93
C GLU A 163 -1.22 3.79 -6.01
N VAL A 164 -2.01 3.78 -4.95
CA VAL A 164 -3.21 2.96 -4.84
C VAL A 164 -4.46 3.81 -4.58
N GLU A 165 -5.59 3.34 -5.09
CA GLU A 165 -6.89 3.95 -4.91
C GLU A 165 -7.91 2.90 -4.44
N LYS A 166 -8.77 3.28 -3.49
CA LYS A 166 -9.85 2.41 -3.00
C LYS A 166 -11.00 2.37 -4.01
N ILE A 167 -11.12 1.25 -4.71
CA ILE A 167 -12.13 0.98 -5.74
C ILE A 167 -12.88 -0.30 -5.34
N GLU A 168 -14.21 -0.23 -5.26
CA GLU A 168 -15.08 -1.38 -4.92
C GLU A 168 -14.67 -2.08 -3.60
N GLY A 169 -14.16 -1.31 -2.64
CA GLY A 169 -13.75 -1.81 -1.33
C GLY A 169 -12.34 -2.41 -1.24
N ARG A 170 -11.59 -2.46 -2.35
CA ARG A 170 -10.19 -2.91 -2.39
C ARG A 170 -9.26 -1.78 -2.81
N TRP A 171 -8.01 -1.81 -2.35
CA TRP A 171 -6.97 -0.90 -2.84
C TRP A 171 -6.39 -1.44 -4.14
N LYS A 172 -6.57 -0.71 -5.24
CA LYS A 172 -6.04 -1.07 -6.55
C LYS A 172 -4.92 -0.13 -6.94
N VAL A 173 -3.86 -0.68 -7.55
CA VAL A 173 -2.74 0.10 -8.05
C VAL A 173 -3.18 0.90 -9.28
N TYR A 174 -2.90 2.20 -9.30
CA TYR A 174 -3.29 3.06 -10.43
C TYR A 174 -2.11 3.79 -11.09
N GLU A 175 -0.96 3.85 -10.43
CA GLU A 175 0.25 4.47 -10.97
C GLU A 175 1.50 3.81 -10.38
N LEU A 176 2.53 3.67 -11.22
CA LEU A 176 3.81 3.08 -10.89
C LEU A 176 4.92 4.02 -11.39
N ALA A 177 5.92 4.29 -10.56
CA ALA A 177 7.10 5.03 -10.96
C ALA A 177 8.35 4.46 -10.29
N LEU A 178 9.46 4.43 -11.03
CA LEU A 178 10.77 4.01 -10.52
C LEU A 178 11.74 5.16 -10.71
N GLU A 179 12.30 5.65 -9.62
CA GLU A 179 13.18 6.81 -9.60
C GLU A 179 14.54 6.42 -9.02
N GLU A 180 15.63 6.74 -9.72
CA GLU A 180 16.97 6.64 -9.14
C GLU A 180 17.12 7.72 -8.05
N THR A 181 17.62 7.33 -6.88
CA THR A 181 17.83 8.24 -5.75
C THR A 181 19.31 8.46 -5.51
N VAL A 182 19.70 9.73 -5.38
CA VAL A 182 21.06 10.09 -4.99
C VAL A 182 21.21 9.96 -3.47
N PRO A 183 22.26 9.31 -2.95
CA PRO A 183 22.50 9.27 -1.52
C PRO A 183 22.61 10.68 -0.92
N GLY A 184 21.79 10.99 0.10
CA GLY A 184 21.92 12.21 0.91
C GLY A 184 20.92 13.34 0.64
N GLN A 185 19.87 13.13 -0.16
CA GLN A 185 18.74 14.06 -0.25
C GLN A 185 17.58 13.58 0.65
N PHE A 186 17.49 14.14 1.86
CA PHE A 186 16.32 14.11 2.73
C PHE A 186 16.14 15.49 3.34
#